data_AF-T1DFE3-F1
#
_entry.id   AF-T1DFE3-F1
#
_cell.length_a   1.000
_cell.length_b   1.000
_cell.length_c   1.000
_cell.angle_alpha   90.00
_cell.angle_beta   90.00
_cell.angle_gamma   90.00
#
_symmetry.space_group_name_H-M   'P 1'
#
loop_
_entity.id
_entity.type
_entity.pdbx_description
1 polymer ?
#
loop_
_entity_poly.entity_id
_entity_poly.type
_entity_poly.pdbx_seq_one_letter_code
_entity_poly.pdbx_strand_id
1 'polypeptide(L)'
;MHTYNTLYAASVLGYYQELGLKETTMNLLVPAKMQFSMPKGYSIGPAGLMGTMLQAFNQLNSGLKVALVAVFFLLVVQFRSFGIALVLMLAIPLEGLGSIGALWLRDMNWSPPVLWGMVILAGIVLSNSILMVDLMLHFRRRGADRDHAIVAASAQRMRPVLMTAIAAGIGMLPVAIWPPPATEQ
;
A
#
# COMPACT_ATOMS: atom_id res chain seq x y z
N MET A 1 16.06 -23.47 26.53
CA MET A 1 17.04 -22.83 25.62
C MET A 1 16.77 -23.35 24.22
N HIS A 2 16.36 -22.49 23.30
CA HIS A 2 16.20 -22.85 21.89
C HIS A 2 17.30 -22.16 21.08
N THR A 3 17.92 -22.88 20.16
CA THR A 3 18.89 -22.36 19.21
C THR A 3 18.13 -21.64 18.11
N TYR A 4 18.34 -20.33 17.97
CA TYR A 4 17.82 -19.55 16.85
C TYR A 4 19.04 -18.99 16.11
N ASN A 5 19.23 -19.37 14.84
CA ASN A 5 20.34 -18.92 14.01
C ASN A 5 21.73 -19.09 14.70
N THR A 6 22.03 -20.31 15.13
CA THR A 6 23.31 -20.74 15.79
C THR A 6 23.69 -20.01 17.08
N LEU A 7 22.82 -19.19 17.66
CA LEU A 7 23.02 -18.49 18.93
C LEU A 7 22.06 -19.01 20.02
N TYR A 8 22.52 -18.99 21.28
CA TYR A 8 21.70 -19.33 22.44
C TYR A 8 20.66 -18.22 22.66
N ALA A 9 19.38 -18.55 22.51
CA ALA A 9 18.28 -17.60 22.68
C ALA A 9 17.42 -17.94 23.90
N ALA A 10 17.02 -16.90 24.64
CA ALA A 10 15.96 -16.94 25.63
C ALA A 10 14.75 -16.20 25.06
N SER A 11 13.60 -16.88 24.97
CA SER A 11 12.36 -16.33 24.43
C SER A 11 11.43 -15.88 25.56
N VAL A 12 11.03 -14.62 25.54
CA VAL A 12 9.96 -14.10 26.41
C VAL A 12 8.68 -14.12 25.58
N LEU A 13 7.66 -14.84 26.07
CA LEU A 13 6.38 -14.99 25.39
C LEU A 13 5.35 -14.08 26.08
N GLY A 14 4.71 -13.20 25.31
CA GLY A 14 3.68 -12.28 25.80
C GLY A 14 2.45 -12.36 24.90
N TYR A 15 1.27 -12.49 25.50
CA TYR A 15 -0.01 -12.52 24.80
C TYR A 15 -0.61 -11.11 24.80
N TYR A 16 -0.99 -10.61 23.62
CA TYR A 16 -1.65 -9.31 23.46
C TYR A 16 -2.99 -9.50 22.75
N GLN A 17 -4.04 -8.87 23.29
CA GLN A 17 -5.41 -9.15 22.88
C GLN A 17 -6.13 -7.95 22.22
N GLU A 18 -5.60 -6.72 22.32
CA GLU A 18 -6.37 -5.50 21.96
C GLU A 18 -5.64 -4.45 21.09
N LEU A 19 -4.30 -4.38 21.03
CA LEU A 19 -3.57 -3.34 20.27
C LEU A 19 -2.59 -3.93 19.25
N GLY A 20 -2.55 -3.33 18.06
CA GLY A 20 -1.76 -3.79 16.92
C GLY A 20 -0.30 -4.11 17.26
N LEU A 21 0.18 -5.26 16.77
CA LEU A 21 1.47 -5.86 17.11
C LEU A 21 2.66 -4.89 17.10
N LYS A 22 2.64 -3.90 16.19
CA LYS A 22 3.71 -2.93 16.00
C LYS A 22 3.81 -1.89 17.12
N GLU A 23 2.69 -1.41 17.64
CA GLU A 23 2.66 -0.43 18.72
C GLU A 23 3.05 -1.05 20.05
N THR A 24 2.52 -2.22 20.35
CA THR A 24 2.82 -2.93 21.61
C THR A 24 4.26 -3.39 21.65
N THR A 25 4.79 -3.89 20.54
CA THR A 25 6.19 -4.32 20.45
C THR A 25 7.15 -3.13 20.49
N MET A 26 6.86 -1.99 19.84
CA MET A 26 7.69 -0.78 19.97
C MET A 26 7.63 -0.19 21.37
N ASN A 27 6.45 -0.12 22.00
CA ASN A 27 6.31 0.39 23.37
C ASN A 27 6.87 -0.54 24.44
N LEU A 28 7.20 -1.79 24.12
CA LEU A 28 7.86 -2.73 25.05
C LEU A 28 9.34 -2.91 24.76
N LEU A 29 9.75 -3.00 23.49
CA LEU A 29 11.17 -3.13 23.14
C LEU A 29 11.95 -1.85 23.42
N VAL A 30 11.36 -0.67 23.24
CA VAL A 30 12.06 0.61 23.50
C VAL A 30 12.39 0.77 24.99
N PRO A 31 11.46 0.60 25.94
CA PRO A 31 11.82 0.65 27.37
C PRO A 31 12.67 -0.55 27.81
N ALA A 32 12.49 -1.75 27.24
CA ALA A 32 13.34 -2.90 27.56
C ALA A 32 14.80 -2.70 27.10
N LYS A 33 15.02 -2.06 25.94
CA LYS A 33 16.38 -1.66 25.50
C LYS A 33 16.96 -0.50 26.31
N MET A 34 16.12 0.39 26.84
CA MET A 34 16.57 1.55 27.62
C MET A 34 16.89 1.23 29.08
N GLN A 35 16.22 0.23 29.68
CA GLN A 35 16.46 -0.15 31.08
C GLN A 35 17.61 -1.16 31.27
N PHE A 36 17.97 -1.92 30.23
CA PHE A 36 19.09 -2.86 30.27
C PHE A 36 20.14 -2.51 29.21
N SER A 37 21.19 -1.79 29.64
CA SER A 37 22.44 -1.65 28.88
C SER A 37 23.10 -3.03 28.76
N MET A 38 22.77 -3.76 27.70
CA MET A 38 23.23 -5.13 27.51
C MET A 38 24.75 -5.22 27.35
N PRO A 39 25.39 -6.31 27.85
CA PRO A 39 26.79 -6.60 27.58
C PRO A 39 27.04 -6.74 26.08
N LYS A 40 28.23 -6.32 25.61
CA LYS A 40 28.65 -6.42 24.20
C LYS A 40 28.49 -7.87 23.69
N GLY A 41 27.64 -8.08 22.69
CA GLY A 41 27.43 -9.40 22.05
C GLY A 41 26.00 -9.93 22.07
N TYR A 42 25.08 -9.30 22.83
CA TYR A 42 23.67 -9.69 22.88
C TYR A 42 22.80 -8.80 21.98
N SER A 43 21.89 -9.43 21.22
CA SER A 43 20.93 -8.77 20.33
C SER A 43 19.51 -9.14 20.75
N ILE A 44 18.68 -8.14 21.01
CA ILE A 44 17.22 -8.31 21.15
C ILE A 44 16.61 -7.96 19.80
N GLY A 45 15.86 -8.90 19.23
CA GLY A 45 15.08 -8.70 18.03
C GLY A 45 13.71 -9.38 18.15
N PRO A 46 12.71 -8.90 17.41
CA PRO A 46 11.44 -9.61 17.29
C PRO A 46 11.67 -10.99 16.66
N ALA A 47 11.18 -12.05 17.31
CA ALA A 47 11.25 -13.44 16.86
C ALA A 47 9.84 -14.02 16.65
N GLY A 48 9.73 -15.12 15.90
CA GLY A 48 8.43 -15.73 15.56
C GLY A 48 7.67 -14.96 14.48
N LEU A 49 6.34 -15.01 14.52
CA LEU A 49 5.43 -14.39 13.53
C LEU A 49 5.65 -12.88 13.36
N MET A 50 6.08 -12.18 14.41
CA MET A 50 6.39 -10.76 14.32
C MET A 50 7.65 -10.48 13.48
N GLY A 51 8.66 -11.35 13.58
CA GLY A 51 9.88 -11.25 12.77
C GLY A 51 9.59 -11.48 11.29
N THR A 52 8.78 -12.49 10.97
CA THR A 52 8.36 -12.77 9.58
C THR A 52 7.47 -11.66 9.03
N MET A 53 6.53 -11.12 9.81
CA MET A 53 5.73 -9.95 9.42
C MET A 53 6.59 -8.73 9.13
N LEU A 54 7.56 -8.41 9.99
CA LEU A 54 8.43 -7.24 9.81
C LEU A 54 9.33 -7.40 8.58
N GLN A 55 9.85 -8.61 8.36
CA GLN A 55 10.65 -8.92 7.17
C GLN A 55 9.81 -8.82 5.90
N ALA A 56 8.58 -9.35 5.89
CA ALA A 56 7.64 -9.23 4.78
C ALA A 56 7.29 -7.76 4.49
N PHE A 57 7.03 -6.96 5.53
CA PHE A 57 6.77 -5.53 5.39
C PHE A 57 7.96 -4.78 4.75
N ASN A 58 9.19 -5.09 5.18
CA ASN A 58 10.40 -4.48 4.62
C ASN A 58 10.62 -4.88 3.16
N GLN A 59 10.47 -6.17 2.84
CA GLN A 59 10.56 -6.64 1.46
C GLN A 59 9.52 -5.96 0.58
N LEU A 60 8.27 -5.87 1.04
CA LEU A 60 7.20 -5.25 0.27
C LEU A 60 7.40 -3.75 0.09
N ASN A 61 7.84 -3.03 1.13
CA ASN A 61 8.19 -1.61 1.02
C ASN A 61 9.34 -1.38 0.02
N SER A 62 10.35 -2.26 0.01
CA SER A 62 11.43 -2.19 -0.95
C SER A 62 10.95 -2.47 -2.38
N GLY A 63 10.10 -3.48 -2.56
CA GLY A 63 9.51 -3.83 -3.85
C GLY A 63 8.60 -2.74 -4.39
N LEU A 64 7.80 -2.11 -3.53
CA LEU A 64 6.91 -0.99 -3.88
C LEU A 64 7.70 0.19 -4.46
N LYS A 65 8.85 0.54 -3.87
CA LYS A 65 9.71 1.61 -4.40
C LYS A 65 10.25 1.29 -5.79
N VAL A 66 10.69 0.05 -6.00
CA VAL A 66 11.16 -0.42 -7.31
C VAL A 66 10.03 -0.42 -8.34
N ALA A 67 8.85 -0.91 -7.96
CA ALA A 67 7.67 -0.93 -8.81
C ALA A 67 7.23 0.49 -9.19
N LEU A 68 7.24 1.43 -8.25
CA LEU A 68 6.89 2.83 -8.50
C LEU A 68 7.81 3.46 -9.56
N VAL A 69 9.12 3.23 -9.45
CA VAL A 69 10.11 3.69 -10.44
C VAL A 69 9.89 3.03 -11.79
N ALA A 70 9.63 1.71 -11.82
CA ALA A 70 9.38 0.99 -13.06
C ALA A 70 8.11 1.49 -13.77
N VAL A 71 7.02 1.71 -13.04
CA VAL A 71 5.78 2.27 -13.58
C VAL A 71 5.99 3.69 -14.10
N PHE A 72 6.76 4.52 -13.40
CA PHE A 72 7.09 5.85 -13.90
C PHE A 72 7.78 5.80 -15.27
N PHE A 73 8.80 4.95 -15.41
CA PHE A 73 9.46 4.77 -16.72
C PHE A 73 8.52 4.22 -17.78
N LEU A 74 7.66 3.26 -17.43
CA LEU A 74 6.65 2.72 -18.34
C LEU A 74 5.72 3.83 -18.85
N LEU A 75 5.24 4.71 -17.96
CA LEU A 75 4.39 5.85 -18.33
C LEU A 75 5.12 6.87 -19.20
N VAL A 76 6.39 7.17 -18.91
CA VAL A 76 7.21 8.06 -19.74
C VAL A 76 7.35 7.50 -21.15
N VAL A 77 7.63 6.20 -21.28
CA VAL A 77 7.72 5.53 -22.59
C VAL A 77 6.37 5.52 -23.30
N GLN A 78 5.28 5.20 -22.58
CA GLN A 78 3.93 5.11 -23.12
C GLN A 78 3.44 6.44 -23.72
N PHE A 79 3.59 7.54 -22.97
CA PHE A 79 3.08 8.85 -23.40
C PHE A 79 4.13 9.71 -24.10
N ARG A 80 5.39 9.25 -24.15
CA ARG A 80 6.55 9.98 -24.70
C ARG A 80 6.68 11.39 -24.11
N SER A 81 6.24 11.57 -22.86
CA SER A 81 6.17 12.87 -22.18
C SER A 81 6.32 12.71 -20.67
N PHE A 82 7.35 13.35 -20.12
CA PHE A 82 7.62 13.37 -18.69
C PHE A 82 6.52 14.09 -17.90
N GLY A 83 5.97 15.18 -18.44
CA GLY A 83 4.93 15.94 -17.76
C GLY A 83 3.65 15.13 -17.58
N ILE A 84 3.25 14.36 -18.60
CA ILE A 84 2.07 13.49 -18.52
C ILE A 84 2.30 12.37 -17.51
N ALA A 85 3.46 11.72 -17.55
CA ALA A 85 3.80 10.67 -16.59
C ALA A 85 3.80 11.18 -15.14
N LEU A 86 4.27 12.41 -14.90
CA LEU A 86 4.23 13.04 -13.58
C LEU A 86 2.79 13.26 -13.10
N VAL A 87 1.91 13.77 -13.97
CA VAL A 87 0.49 13.98 -13.64
C VAL A 87 -0.20 12.66 -13.30
N LEU A 88 0.12 11.58 -14.02
CA LEU A 88 -0.40 10.24 -13.71
C LEU A 88 0.16 9.71 -12.37
N MET A 89 1.43 9.97 -12.05
CA MET A 89 2.02 9.62 -10.76
C MET A 89 1.38 10.35 -9.58
N LEU A 90 0.83 11.56 -9.77
CA LEU A 90 0.08 12.27 -8.72
C LEU A 90 -1.21 11.54 -8.30
N ALA A 91 -1.69 10.58 -9.10
CA ALA A 91 -2.84 9.76 -8.71
C ALA A 91 -2.50 8.77 -7.56
N ILE A 92 -1.25 8.35 -7.42
CA ILE A 92 -0.80 7.41 -6.38
C ILE A 92 -0.85 8.02 -4.98
N PRO A 93 -0.28 9.21 -4.68
CA PRO A 93 -0.44 9.80 -3.36
C PRO A 93 -1.90 10.13 -3.04
N LEU A 94 -2.72 10.46 -4.05
CA LEU A 94 -4.15 10.68 -3.86
C LEU A 94 -4.89 9.39 -3.47
N GLU A 95 -4.55 8.26 -4.10
CA GLU A 95 -5.03 6.93 -3.73
C GLU A 95 -4.59 6.54 -2.31
N GLY A 96 -3.33 6.79 -1.97
CA GLY A 96 -2.79 6.59 -0.62
C GLY A 96 -3.57 7.36 0.46
N LEU A 97 -3.97 8.61 0.19
CA LEU A 97 -4.82 9.37 1.11
C LEU A 97 -6.20 8.71 1.29
N GLY A 98 -6.78 8.19 0.21
CA GLY A 98 -8.06 7.49 0.26
C GLY A 98 -8.00 6.18 1.05
N SER A 99 -6.98 5.36 0.81
CA SER A 99 -6.80 4.09 1.52
C SER A 99 -6.44 4.28 3.00
N ILE A 100 -5.55 5.23 3.32
CA ILE A 100 -5.22 5.58 4.72
C ILE A 100 -6.45 6.12 5.44
N GLY A 101 -7.24 6.99 4.80
CA GLY A 101 -8.49 7.50 5.36
C GLY A 101 -9.51 6.39 5.65
N ALA A 102 -9.62 5.41 4.75
CA ALA A 102 -10.50 4.26 4.95
C ALA A 102 -10.05 3.36 6.10
N LEU A 103 -8.73 3.15 6.25
CA LEU A 103 -8.17 2.40 7.38
C LEU A 103 -8.43 3.10 8.71
N TRP A 104 -8.25 4.43 8.72
CA TRP A 104 -8.48 5.24 9.91
C TRP A 104 -9.95 5.22 10.35
N LEU A 105 -10.90 5.27 9.41
CA LEU A 105 -12.33 5.14 9.70
C LEU A 105 -12.73 3.75 10.24
N ARG A 106 -11.91 2.72 10.02
CA ARG A 106 -12.16 1.33 10.47
C ARG A 106 -11.30 0.92 11.66
N ASP A 107 -10.48 1.83 12.20
CA ASP A 107 -9.50 1.56 13.27
C ASP A 107 -8.61 0.33 12.97
N MET A 108 -8.21 0.15 11.71
CA MET A 108 -7.38 -0.98 11.28
C MET A 108 -5.90 -0.61 11.23
N ASN A 109 -5.05 -1.51 11.74
CA ASN A 109 -3.60 -1.33 11.67
C ASN A 109 -3.02 -1.61 10.27
N TRP A 110 -1.87 -1.02 10.00
CA TRP A 110 -1.06 -1.33 8.83
C TRP A 110 -0.55 -2.78 8.90
N SER A 111 -0.99 -3.59 7.95
CA SER A 111 -0.62 -5.01 7.84
C SER A 111 -0.20 -5.34 6.40
N PRO A 112 0.57 -6.42 6.17
CA PRO A 112 0.94 -6.83 4.81
C PRO A 112 -0.24 -7.02 3.84
N PRO A 113 -1.39 -7.60 4.24
CA PRO A 113 -2.58 -7.68 3.38
C PRO A 113 -3.11 -6.32 2.92
N VAL A 114 -3.10 -5.31 3.79
CA VAL A 114 -3.52 -3.94 3.43
C VAL A 114 -2.63 -3.40 2.32
N LEU A 115 -1.31 -3.59 2.41
CA LEU A 115 -0.38 -3.10 1.40
C LEU A 115 -0.59 -3.77 0.04
N TRP A 116 -0.90 -5.07 0.01
CA TRP A 116 -1.31 -5.75 -1.23
C TRP A 116 -2.56 -5.12 -1.83
N GLY A 117 -3.55 -4.79 -0.98
CA GLY A 117 -4.75 -4.07 -1.40
C GLY A 117 -4.43 -2.71 -2.03
N MET A 118 -3.54 -1.92 -1.42
CA MET A 118 -3.09 -0.63 -1.97
C MET A 118 -2.39 -0.80 -3.33
N VAL A 119 -1.55 -1.83 -3.50
CA VAL A 119 -0.88 -2.11 -4.79
C VAL A 119 -1.90 -2.43 -5.89
N ILE A 120 -2.91 -3.24 -5.59
CA ILE A 120 -3.98 -3.57 -6.53
C ILE A 120 -4.78 -2.31 -6.86
N LEU A 121 -5.13 -1.50 -5.86
CA LEU A 121 -5.87 -0.26 -6.02
C LEU A 121 -5.10 0.75 -6.89
N ALA A 122 -3.79 0.89 -6.69
CA ALA A 122 -2.93 1.72 -7.51
C ALA A 122 -3.02 1.32 -9.00
N GLY A 123 -3.03 0.02 -9.31
CA GLY A 123 -3.21 -0.48 -10.68
C GLY A 123 -4.55 -0.11 -11.30
N ILE A 124 -5.64 -0.20 -10.53
CA ILE A 124 -7.00 0.21 -10.98
C ILE A 124 -7.02 1.71 -11.26
N VAL A 125 -6.51 2.52 -10.34
CA VAL A 125 -6.47 3.99 -10.46
C VAL A 125 -5.62 4.40 -11.67
N LEU A 126 -4.41 3.84 -11.82
CA LEU A 126 -3.53 4.11 -12.95
C LEU A 126 -4.18 3.73 -14.28
N SER A 127 -4.84 2.57 -14.35
CA SER A 127 -5.56 2.14 -15.56
C SER A 127 -6.61 3.17 -15.97
N ASN A 128 -7.41 3.64 -15.01
CA ASN A 128 -8.43 4.67 -15.25
C ASN A 128 -7.81 6.01 -15.67
N SER A 129 -6.71 6.43 -15.04
CA SER A 129 -6.00 7.68 -15.35
C SER A 129 -5.35 7.65 -16.74
N ILE A 130 -4.66 6.55 -17.09
CA ILE A 130 -4.04 6.34 -18.40
C ILE A 130 -5.08 6.47 -19.50
N LEU A 131 -6.20 5.78 -19.35
CA LEU A 131 -7.25 5.73 -20.36
C LEU A 131 -7.92 7.12 -20.53
N MET A 132 -8.08 7.87 -19.44
CA MET A 132 -8.59 9.25 -19.47
C MET A 132 -7.67 10.20 -20.21
N VAL A 133 -6.37 10.19 -19.87
CA VAL A 133 -5.38 11.04 -20.51
C VAL A 133 -5.18 10.66 -21.98
N ASP A 134 -5.18 9.38 -22.32
CA ASP A 134 -5.07 8.92 -23.70
C ASP A 134 -6.22 9.45 -24.56
N LEU A 135 -7.45 9.43 -24.04
CA LEU A 135 -8.62 9.99 -24.73
C LEU A 135 -8.52 11.51 -24.91
N MET A 136 -8.03 12.23 -23.89
CA MET A 136 -7.77 13.68 -24.02
C MET A 136 -6.75 13.97 -25.12
N LEU A 137 -5.65 13.21 -25.17
CA LEU A 137 -4.64 13.33 -26.22
C LEU A 137 -5.22 12.97 -27.59
N HIS A 138 -6.09 11.96 -27.67
CA HIS A 138 -6.75 11.59 -28.91
C HIS A 138 -7.59 12.74 -29.47
N PHE A 139 -8.41 13.41 -28.64
CA PHE A 139 -9.16 14.59 -29.07
C PHE A 139 -8.25 15.75 -29.47
N ARG A 140 -7.15 15.99 -28.73
CA ARG A 140 -6.17 17.02 -29.11
C ARG A 140 -5.51 16.75 -30.46
N ARG A 141 -5.19 15.49 -30.77
CA ARG A 141 -4.64 15.10 -32.10
C ARG A 141 -5.64 15.29 -33.23
N ARG A 142 -6.93 15.27 -32.94
CA ARG A 142 -8.01 15.54 -33.90
C ARG A 142 -8.33 17.04 -34.04
N GLY A 143 -7.51 17.92 -33.45
CA GLY A 143 -7.64 19.37 -33.55
C GLY A 143 -8.60 20.00 -32.56
N ALA A 144 -9.11 19.25 -31.57
CA ALA A 144 -9.92 19.85 -30.52
C ALA A 144 -9.06 20.76 -29.62
N ASP A 145 -9.65 21.89 -29.21
CA ASP A 145 -9.07 22.75 -28.19
C ASP A 145 -8.90 21.99 -26.86
N ARG A 146 -7.93 22.40 -26.04
CA ARG A 146 -7.58 21.70 -24.79
C ARG A 146 -8.79 21.57 -23.87
N ASP A 147 -9.54 22.64 -23.67
CA ASP A 147 -10.62 22.64 -22.69
C ASP A 147 -11.80 21.81 -23.20
N HIS A 148 -12.07 21.86 -24.51
CA HIS A 148 -13.07 21.00 -25.15
C HIS A 148 -12.67 19.52 -25.07
N ALA A 149 -11.40 19.18 -25.29
CA ALA A 149 -10.88 17.82 -25.18
C ALA A 149 -11.02 17.27 -23.75
N ILE A 150 -10.78 18.09 -22.72
CA ILE A 150 -10.94 17.70 -21.31
C ILE A 150 -12.40 17.38 -21.01
N VAL A 151 -13.33 18.26 -21.39
CA VAL A 151 -14.76 18.07 -21.11
C VAL A 151 -15.31 16.86 -21.86
N ALA A 152 -15.00 16.72 -23.16
CA ALA A 152 -15.45 15.59 -23.97
C ALA A 152 -14.91 14.25 -23.45
N ALA A 153 -13.61 14.19 -23.14
CA ALA A 153 -13.00 12.99 -22.58
C ALA A 153 -13.61 12.63 -21.21
N SER A 154 -13.77 13.62 -20.33
CA SER A 154 -14.34 13.41 -19.00
C SER A 154 -15.77 12.89 -19.07
N ALA A 155 -16.61 13.47 -19.92
CA ALA A 155 -18.00 13.02 -20.12
C ALA A 155 -18.08 11.57 -20.60
N GLN A 156 -17.22 11.17 -21.55
CA GLN A 156 -17.18 9.80 -22.07
C GLN A 156 -16.64 8.79 -21.04
N ARG A 157 -15.73 9.23 -20.18
CA ARG A 157 -15.05 8.42 -19.14
C ARG A 157 -15.86 8.29 -17.86
N MET A 158 -16.73 9.24 -17.56
CA MET A 158 -17.39 9.30 -16.24
C MET A 158 -18.19 8.04 -15.94
N ARG A 159 -18.92 7.51 -16.93
CA ARG A 159 -19.69 6.26 -16.78
C ARG A 159 -18.77 5.06 -16.49
N PRO A 160 -17.73 4.75 -17.30
CA PRO A 160 -16.77 3.70 -16.98
C PRO A 160 -16.08 3.86 -15.62
N VAL A 161 -15.59 5.06 -15.29
CA VAL A 161 -14.86 5.29 -14.04
C VAL A 161 -15.76 5.02 -12.83
N LEU A 162 -16.99 5.53 -12.84
CA LEU A 162 -17.96 5.26 -11.78
C LEU A 162 -18.31 3.78 -11.69
N MET A 163 -18.50 3.10 -12.83
CA MET A 163 -18.76 1.66 -12.85
C MET A 163 -17.62 0.87 -12.18
N THR A 164 -16.36 1.19 -12.48
CA THR A 164 -15.21 0.50 -11.85
C THR A 164 -15.12 0.77 -10.36
N ALA A 165 -15.33 2.03 -9.92
CA ALA A 165 -15.28 2.40 -8.52
C ALA A 165 -16.40 1.70 -7.71
N ILE A 166 -17.61 1.70 -8.24
CA ILE A 166 -18.77 1.05 -7.63
C ILE A 166 -18.56 -0.47 -7.59
N ALA A 167 -18.11 -1.08 -8.69
CA ALA A 167 -17.88 -2.52 -8.75
C ALA A 167 -16.79 -2.98 -7.77
N ALA A 168 -15.67 -2.25 -7.67
CA ALA A 168 -14.62 -2.54 -6.71
C ALA A 168 -15.11 -2.38 -5.27
N GLY A 169 -15.86 -1.31 -4.98
CA GLY A 169 -16.44 -1.07 -3.66
C GLY A 169 -17.44 -2.15 -3.24
N ILE A 170 -18.35 -2.54 -4.12
CA ILE A 170 -19.34 -3.60 -3.87
C ILE A 170 -18.66 -4.97 -3.76
N GLY A 171 -17.65 -5.25 -4.58
CA GLY A 171 -16.91 -6.51 -4.52
C GLY A 171 -16.16 -6.70 -3.19
N MET A 172 -15.65 -5.61 -2.61
CA MET A 172 -14.89 -5.64 -1.36
C MET A 172 -15.76 -5.43 -0.12
N LEU A 173 -17.01 -5.00 -0.28
CA LEU A 173 -17.96 -4.75 0.81
C LEU A 173 -18.11 -5.93 1.79
N PRO A 174 -18.28 -7.20 1.34
CA PRO A 174 -18.40 -8.35 2.24
C PRO A 174 -17.14 -8.58 3.08
N VAL A 175 -15.95 -8.46 2.46
CA VAL A 175 -14.66 -8.64 3.14
C VAL A 175 -14.41 -7.52 4.14
N ALA A 176 -14.85 -6.30 3.81
CA ALA A 176 -14.74 -5.16 4.69
C ALA A 176 -15.63 -5.31 5.93
N ILE A 177 -16.90 -5.72 5.77
CA ILE A 177 -17.86 -5.85 6.90
C ILE A 177 -17.64 -7.12 7.72
N TRP A 178 -17.27 -8.23 7.07
CA TRP A 178 -17.05 -9.53 7.68
C TRP A 178 -15.62 -9.98 7.40
N PRO A 179 -14.63 -9.38 8.09
CA PRO A 179 -13.28 -9.88 8.01
C PRO A 179 -13.24 -11.31 8.56
N PRO A 180 -12.56 -12.24 7.88
CA PRO A 180 -12.41 -13.60 8.38
C PRO A 180 -11.79 -13.59 9.79
N PRO A 181 -12.20 -14.51 10.68
CA PRO A 181 -11.67 -14.57 12.04
C PRO A 181 -10.14 -14.68 12.02
N ALA A 182 -9.48 -14.01 12.95
CA ALA A 182 -8.02 -13.94 13.10
C ALA A 182 -7.38 -15.25 13.59
N THR A 183 -7.85 -16.38 13.11
CA THR A 183 -7.30 -17.71 13.34
C THR A 183 -6.61 -18.19 12.07
N GLU A 184 -5.30 -18.43 12.19
CA GLU A 184 -4.37 -18.94 11.17
C GLU A 184 -3.90 -17.96 10.10
N GLN A 185 -2.91 -17.11 10.42
CA GLN A 185 -1.73 -16.83 9.57
C GLN A 185 -0.52 -16.47 10.44
#